data_AF-A0A7V9LBE3-F1
#
_entry.id   AF-A0A7V9LBE3-F1
#
_cell.length_a   1.000
_cell.length_b   1.000
_cell.length_c   1.000
_cell.angle_alpha   90.00
_cell.angle_beta   90.00
_cell.angle_gamma   90.00
#
_symmetry.space_group_name_H-M   'P 1'
#
loop_
_entity.id
_entity.type
_entity.pdbx_description
1 polymer ?
#
loop_
_entity_poly.entity_id
_entity_poly.type
_entity_poly.pdbx_seq_one_letter_code
_entity_poly.pdbx_strand_id
1 'polypeptide(L)'
;MAHSHGDLLAEALEVWEATRAQVFADAVDRLTAAVLAEAKPVPSPATAEDFHDRWFKQLLDPAGRGRAAAQLFAQLPGDNDGECADALASRMRSLYRVGPDPRAGHEIAKAFAAEDGLLGYIAARRAAEQVLLECRDDRMRAVLSAVVTDDELRAQVIRRVLDAPALGRKPRRRELDRFATALSPRTAAVAEVGALLAEVYAHPADDAPRAVLADALQAQGDPRGEFIALQLASALQRADIGDAARDKRIDQLVQACGLEWLDELQAITYRAQFQRGFVTRLELAKSYAEISPGLHTVPALATVEELIPGEARGDAYASLLTSPAMKVLRRIQIYDGPSLAALPKAPATIDHVSCPWLKRGGGNYLAGLTSRVFPECIRRGVTSIGLGPKGLPALMASPLRGRLTSLTIGDPGDPVQIAAVWDTLPRDCELIVNRWGELEECLAVRVAWLGDLRLVRDGKRVIARVWGDMMIQGVIDSLDELPPLAVLIVEGASAAQEKQLVTAAKKKKVAVELQPARRRTGYLTIKR
;
A
#
# COMPACT_ATOMS: atom_id res chain seq x y z
N MET A 1 39.24 -23.56 14.71
CA MET A 1 37.86 -24.04 14.50
C MET A 1 36.99 -22.83 14.18
N ALA A 2 36.36 -22.79 13.01
CA ALA A 2 35.41 -21.73 12.67
C ALA A 2 34.21 -21.85 13.61
N HIS A 3 33.89 -20.77 14.34
CA HIS A 3 32.71 -20.75 15.21
C HIS A 3 31.46 -20.63 14.34
N SER A 4 30.36 -21.28 14.73
CA SER A 4 29.10 -21.12 14.01
C SER A 4 28.53 -19.71 14.23
N HIS A 5 27.66 -19.23 13.34
CA HIS A 5 26.93 -17.97 13.55
C HIS A 5 26.11 -17.99 14.86
N GLY A 6 25.62 -19.17 15.28
CA GLY A 6 24.91 -19.36 16.54
C GLY A 6 25.81 -19.15 17.78
N ASP A 7 27.03 -19.66 17.77
CA ASP A 7 27.98 -19.46 18.86
C ASP A 7 28.38 -17.98 18.99
N LEU A 8 28.63 -17.33 17.85
CA LEU A 8 28.93 -15.90 17.80
C LEU A 8 27.75 -15.05 18.27
N LEU A 9 26.51 -15.46 17.96
CA LEU A 9 25.30 -14.76 18.42
C LEU A 9 25.18 -14.81 19.94
N ALA A 10 25.39 -15.97 20.55
CA ALA A 10 25.38 -16.12 22.01
C ALA A 10 26.48 -15.27 22.66
N GLU A 11 27.71 -15.32 22.12
CA GLU A 11 28.84 -14.50 22.60
C GLU A 11 28.55 -12.99 22.45
N ALA A 12 27.93 -12.57 21.34
CA ALA A 12 27.56 -11.18 21.11
C ALA A 12 26.49 -10.69 22.10
N LEU A 13 25.51 -11.53 22.43
CA LEU A 13 24.49 -11.23 23.44
C LEU A 13 25.10 -11.06 24.83
N GLU A 14 26.04 -11.94 25.23
CA GLU A 14 26.74 -11.80 26.52
C GLU A 14 27.58 -10.52 26.59
N VAL A 15 28.29 -10.18 25.50
CA VAL A 15 29.09 -8.96 25.43
C VAL A 15 28.20 -7.73 25.41
N TRP A 16 27.10 -7.75 24.66
CA TRP A 16 26.09 -6.69 24.72
C TRP A 16 25.52 -6.60 26.13
N GLU A 17 25.27 -7.71 26.81
CA GLU A 17 24.70 -7.68 28.15
C GLU A 17 25.62 -6.99 29.16
N ALA A 18 26.91 -7.28 29.07
CA ALA A 18 27.93 -6.65 29.90
C ALA A 18 28.17 -5.17 29.57
N THR A 19 27.87 -4.70 28.36
CA THR A 19 28.30 -3.37 27.88
C THR A 19 27.17 -2.41 27.54
N ARG A 20 25.98 -2.93 27.21
CA ARG A 20 24.85 -2.27 26.57
C ARG A 20 25.20 -1.43 25.34
N ALA A 21 26.36 -1.67 24.73
CA ALA A 21 26.86 -0.84 23.65
C ALA A 21 26.10 -1.14 22.35
N GLN A 22 25.65 -0.08 21.67
CA GLN A 22 24.92 -0.17 20.40
C GLN A 22 25.62 -1.06 19.36
N VAL A 23 26.94 -0.98 19.27
CA VAL A 23 27.73 -1.78 18.32
C VAL A 23 27.46 -3.28 18.46
N PHE A 24 27.33 -3.80 19.68
CA PHE A 24 27.03 -5.22 19.89
C PHE A 24 25.55 -5.55 19.71
N ALA A 25 24.63 -4.60 19.96
CA ALA A 25 23.24 -4.77 19.56
C ALA A 25 23.12 -4.96 18.04
N ASP A 26 23.85 -4.17 17.26
CA ASP A 26 23.88 -4.30 15.80
C ASP A 26 24.52 -5.61 15.33
N ALA A 27 25.54 -6.09 16.05
CA ALA A 27 26.12 -7.41 15.79
C ALA A 27 25.12 -8.54 16.09
N VAL A 28 24.39 -8.45 17.19
CA VAL A 28 23.32 -9.39 17.56
C VAL A 28 22.27 -9.46 16.47
N ASP A 29 21.78 -8.33 15.95
CA ASP A 29 20.79 -8.31 14.85
C ASP A 29 21.31 -9.03 13.60
N ARG A 30 22.56 -8.76 13.20
CA ARG A 30 23.15 -9.38 12.00
C ARG A 30 23.38 -10.86 12.15
N LEU A 31 23.93 -11.29 13.28
CA LEU A 31 24.16 -12.70 13.56
C LEU A 31 22.84 -13.46 13.67
N THR A 32 21.80 -12.82 14.22
CA THR A 32 20.43 -13.37 14.20
C THR A 32 19.95 -13.58 12.79
N ALA A 33 20.04 -12.56 11.92
CA ALA A 33 19.60 -12.67 10.54
C ALA A 33 20.34 -13.79 9.79
N ALA A 34 21.65 -13.91 9.99
CA ALA A 34 22.47 -14.97 9.39
C ALA A 34 22.01 -16.37 9.84
N VAL A 35 21.82 -16.59 11.14
CA VAL A 35 21.31 -17.88 11.66
C VAL A 35 19.92 -18.20 11.13
N LEU A 36 19.04 -17.20 11.05
CA LEU A 36 17.66 -17.41 10.58
C LEU A 36 17.57 -17.66 9.07
N ALA A 37 18.50 -17.12 8.27
CA ALA A 37 18.56 -17.37 6.82
C ALA A 37 18.90 -18.84 6.50
N GLU A 38 19.67 -19.50 7.37
CA GLU A 38 20.00 -20.93 7.25
C GLU A 38 18.86 -21.84 7.77
N ALA A 39 17.90 -21.28 8.51
CA ALA A 39 16.83 -22.04 9.13
C ALA A 39 15.70 -22.37 8.13
N LYS A 40 15.14 -23.59 8.27
CA LYS A 40 13.97 -23.98 7.48
C LYS A 40 12.76 -23.08 7.81
N PRO A 41 11.90 -22.77 6.83
CA PRO A 41 10.67 -22.03 7.07
C PRO A 41 9.81 -22.76 8.10
N VAL A 42 9.29 -22.01 9.08
CA VAL A 42 8.34 -22.54 10.05
C VAL A 42 6.93 -22.49 9.43
N PRO A 43 6.15 -23.58 9.49
CA PRO A 43 4.77 -23.58 9.01
C PRO A 43 3.96 -22.46 9.66
N SER A 44 3.03 -21.88 8.90
CA SER A 44 2.09 -20.89 9.46
C SER A 44 1.30 -21.49 10.62
N PRO A 45 1.00 -20.68 11.67
CA PRO A 45 0.13 -21.11 12.75
C PRO A 45 -1.30 -21.31 12.24
N ALA A 46 -2.07 -22.18 12.89
CA ALA A 46 -3.48 -22.39 12.57
C ALA A 46 -4.40 -21.36 13.25
N THR A 47 -4.05 -20.91 14.45
CA THR A 47 -4.80 -19.92 15.25
C THR A 47 -3.85 -18.97 15.99
N ALA A 48 -4.40 -17.92 16.61
CA ALA A 48 -3.62 -17.00 17.44
C ALA A 48 -3.03 -17.71 18.67
N GLU A 49 -3.73 -18.68 19.24
CA GLU A 49 -3.28 -19.52 20.35
C GLU A 49 -2.11 -20.42 19.93
N ASP A 50 -2.23 -21.11 18.78
CA ASP A 50 -1.12 -21.90 18.24
C ASP A 50 0.10 -21.03 17.94
N PHE A 51 -0.12 -19.81 17.41
CA PHE A 51 0.96 -18.85 17.24
C PHE A 51 1.60 -18.46 18.58
N HIS A 52 0.80 -18.19 19.61
CA HIS A 52 1.25 -17.80 20.94
C HIS A 52 2.06 -18.91 21.62
N ASP A 53 1.62 -20.17 21.53
CA ASP A 53 2.34 -21.32 22.06
C ASP A 53 3.66 -21.56 21.32
N ARG A 54 3.65 -21.44 19.99
CA ARG A 54 4.87 -21.53 19.18
C ARG A 54 5.83 -20.40 19.50
N TRP A 55 5.33 -19.19 19.75
CA TRP A 55 6.13 -18.03 20.11
C TRP A 55 6.96 -18.29 21.38
N PHE A 56 6.38 -18.89 22.43
CA PHE A 56 7.15 -19.22 23.65
C PHE A 56 8.26 -20.23 23.41
N LYS A 57 8.05 -21.20 22.51
CA LYS A 57 9.08 -22.19 22.15
C LYS A 57 10.30 -21.55 21.48
N GLN A 58 10.13 -20.39 20.83
CA GLN A 58 11.25 -19.68 20.20
C GLN A 58 12.21 -19.07 21.25
N LEU A 59 11.79 -18.89 22.50
CA LEU A 59 12.65 -18.27 23.53
C LEU A 59 13.79 -19.19 23.99
N LEU A 60 13.75 -20.48 23.62
CA LEU A 60 14.70 -21.50 24.04
C LEU A 60 16.10 -21.31 23.45
N ASP A 61 16.24 -20.64 22.30
CA ASP A 61 17.53 -20.37 21.68
C ASP A 61 17.72 -18.88 21.31
N PRO A 62 18.97 -18.39 21.21
CA PRO A 62 19.25 -16.98 20.93
C PRO A 62 18.68 -16.42 19.62
N ALA A 63 18.61 -17.21 18.55
CA ALA A 63 18.10 -16.76 17.27
C ALA A 63 16.56 -16.72 17.29
N GLY A 64 15.95 -17.74 17.90
CA GLY A 64 14.53 -17.79 18.18
C GLY A 64 14.05 -16.60 19.02
N ARG A 65 14.83 -16.14 20.02
CA ARG A 65 14.51 -14.91 20.78
C ARG A 65 14.42 -13.67 19.89
N GLY A 66 15.28 -13.55 18.89
CA GLY A 66 15.22 -12.42 17.95
C GLY A 66 13.98 -12.46 17.07
N ARG A 67 13.61 -13.65 16.59
CA ARG A 67 12.35 -13.87 15.88
C ARG A 67 11.14 -13.56 16.78
N ALA A 68 11.18 -13.98 18.04
CA ALA A 68 10.15 -13.73 19.02
C ALA A 68 9.98 -12.23 19.30
N ALA A 69 11.09 -11.48 19.44
CA ALA A 69 11.07 -10.03 19.61
C ALA A 69 10.39 -9.33 18.42
N ALA A 70 10.78 -9.66 17.18
CA ALA A 70 10.15 -9.11 15.97
C ALA A 70 8.66 -9.45 15.83
N GLN A 71 8.21 -10.52 16.50
CA GLN A 71 6.83 -11.02 16.48
C GLN A 71 6.03 -10.66 17.74
N LEU A 72 6.55 -9.78 18.60
CA LEU A 72 6.01 -9.53 19.93
C LEU A 72 4.52 -9.16 19.92
N PHE A 73 4.11 -8.30 18.97
CA PHE A 73 2.74 -7.79 18.81
C PHE A 73 1.90 -8.59 17.80
N ALA A 74 2.49 -9.57 17.12
CA ALA A 74 1.79 -10.31 16.07
C ALA A 74 0.83 -11.36 16.65
N GLN A 75 -0.37 -11.47 16.10
CA GLN A 75 -1.34 -12.54 16.40
C GLN A 75 -1.48 -12.80 17.91
N LEU A 76 -1.79 -11.75 18.67
CA LEU A 76 -2.08 -11.87 20.08
C LEU A 76 -3.43 -12.60 20.25
N PRO A 77 -3.50 -13.65 21.08
CA PRO A 77 -4.77 -14.31 21.39
C PRO A 77 -5.64 -13.41 22.28
N GLY A 78 -6.95 -13.62 22.22
CA GLY A 78 -7.95 -12.87 22.97
C GLY A 78 -9.08 -12.35 22.08
N ASP A 79 -10.27 -12.25 22.66
CA ASP A 79 -11.47 -11.76 21.99
C ASP A 79 -11.64 -10.23 22.11
N ASN A 80 -10.80 -9.59 22.94
CA ASN A 80 -10.80 -8.15 23.16
C ASN A 80 -9.40 -7.60 23.49
N ASP A 81 -9.25 -6.29 23.42
CA ASP A 81 -7.98 -5.59 23.64
C ASP A 81 -7.36 -5.85 25.02
N GLY A 82 -8.17 -6.09 26.06
CA GLY A 82 -7.68 -6.42 27.39
C GLY A 82 -6.99 -7.79 27.44
N GLU A 83 -7.60 -8.80 26.83
CA GLU A 83 -7.01 -10.15 26.71
C GLU A 83 -5.76 -10.13 25.83
N CYS A 84 -5.81 -9.41 24.70
CA CYS A 84 -4.64 -9.18 23.85
C CYS A 84 -3.50 -8.51 24.62
N ALA A 85 -3.80 -7.50 25.46
CA ALA A 85 -2.81 -6.82 26.28
C ALA A 85 -2.23 -7.74 27.37
N ASP A 86 -3.03 -8.63 27.97
CA ASP A 86 -2.54 -9.63 28.93
C ASP A 86 -1.63 -10.67 28.26
N ALA A 87 -1.98 -11.09 27.04
CA ALA A 87 -1.13 -11.96 26.24
C ALA A 87 0.20 -11.28 25.88
N LEU A 88 0.16 -10.00 25.49
CA LEU A 88 1.35 -9.19 25.22
C LEU A 88 2.22 -9.04 26.48
N ALA A 89 1.62 -8.73 27.62
CA ALA A 89 2.31 -8.65 28.91
C ALA A 89 2.95 -9.99 29.31
N SER A 90 2.30 -11.12 29.00
CA SER A 90 2.86 -12.46 29.19
C SER A 90 4.11 -12.67 28.34
N ARG A 91 4.08 -12.30 27.06
CA ARG A 91 5.23 -12.38 26.15
C ARG A 91 6.40 -11.52 26.64
N MET A 92 6.16 -10.27 26.98
CA MET A 92 7.19 -9.35 27.49
C MET A 92 7.84 -9.87 28.79
N ARG A 93 7.03 -10.38 29.73
CA ARG A 93 7.55 -10.98 30.98
C ARG A 93 8.39 -12.22 30.70
N SER A 94 8.03 -13.03 29.71
CA SER A 94 8.81 -14.20 29.32
C SER A 94 10.13 -13.83 28.64
N LEU A 95 10.16 -12.79 27.80
CA LEU A 95 11.41 -12.21 27.28
C LEU A 95 12.29 -11.71 28.42
N TYR A 96 11.71 -10.98 29.38
CA TYR A 96 12.45 -10.51 30.56
C TYR A 96 13.05 -11.68 31.37
N ARG A 97 12.32 -12.79 31.54
CA ARG A 97 12.79 -13.96 32.31
C ARG A 97 13.97 -14.68 31.66
N VAL A 98 14.10 -14.67 30.33
CA VAL A 98 15.22 -15.32 29.64
C VAL A 98 16.50 -14.48 29.60
N GLY A 99 16.41 -13.23 30.07
CA GLY A 99 17.51 -12.27 30.13
C GLY A 99 17.26 -11.05 29.22
N PRO A 100 17.99 -9.95 29.45
CA PRO A 100 17.91 -8.76 28.63
C PRO A 100 18.35 -9.07 27.18
N ASP A 101 17.68 -8.43 26.22
CA ASP A 101 17.93 -8.63 24.79
C ASP A 101 17.74 -7.30 24.04
N PRO A 102 18.72 -6.82 23.26
CA PRO A 102 18.61 -5.51 22.61
C PRO A 102 17.45 -5.46 21.62
N ARG A 103 17.11 -6.60 21.01
CA ARG A 103 16.03 -6.71 20.03
C ARG A 103 14.68 -6.43 20.69
N ALA A 104 14.45 -7.05 21.85
CA ALA A 104 13.21 -6.87 22.61
C ALA A 104 13.05 -5.42 23.11
N GLY A 105 14.11 -4.84 23.69
CA GLY A 105 14.09 -3.45 24.13
C GLY A 105 13.78 -2.48 22.98
N HIS A 106 14.40 -2.68 21.82
CA HIS A 106 14.21 -1.84 20.66
C HIS A 106 12.80 -1.95 20.05
N GLU A 107 12.24 -3.16 19.92
CA GLU A 107 10.86 -3.33 19.43
C GLU A 107 9.83 -2.70 20.36
N ILE A 108 10.00 -2.85 21.68
CA ILE A 108 9.10 -2.23 22.66
C ILE A 108 9.22 -0.71 22.62
N ALA A 109 10.42 -0.15 22.46
CA ALA A 109 10.58 1.30 22.33
C ALA A 109 9.91 1.86 21.07
N LYS A 110 9.97 1.14 19.94
CA LYS A 110 9.25 1.50 18.72
C LYS A 110 7.73 1.45 18.92
N ALA A 111 7.21 0.42 19.57
CA ALA A 111 5.79 0.34 19.90
C ALA A 111 5.35 1.46 20.85
N PHE A 112 6.21 1.83 21.81
CA PHE A 112 6.02 3.04 22.59
C PHE A 112 5.96 4.25 21.68
N ALA A 113 6.89 4.47 20.75
CA ALA A 113 6.88 5.64 19.86
C ALA A 113 5.64 5.71 18.96
N ALA A 114 5.13 4.57 18.49
CA ALA A 114 3.97 4.46 17.60
C ALA A 114 2.60 4.56 18.29
N GLU A 115 2.56 4.77 19.61
CA GLU A 115 1.33 4.86 20.41
C GLU A 115 0.45 3.59 20.35
N ASP A 116 1.07 2.40 20.39
CA ASP A 116 0.31 1.15 20.34
C ASP A 116 -0.72 1.09 21.48
N GLY A 117 -2.00 1.00 21.12
CA GLY A 117 -3.13 1.08 22.06
C GLY A 117 -3.10 0.01 23.16
N LEU A 118 -2.48 -1.14 22.91
CA LEU A 118 -2.34 -2.21 23.90
C LEU A 118 -1.42 -1.81 25.05
N LEU A 119 -0.46 -0.90 24.82
CA LEU A 119 0.40 -0.35 25.87
C LEU A 119 -0.32 0.65 26.77
N GLY A 120 -1.56 1.03 26.46
CA GLY A 120 -2.44 1.77 27.37
C GLY A 120 -2.89 0.93 28.58
N TYR A 121 -2.91 -0.40 28.43
CA TYR A 121 -3.31 -1.32 29.49
C TYR A 121 -2.21 -1.48 30.55
N ILE A 122 -2.61 -1.46 31.83
CA ILE A 122 -1.68 -1.44 32.97
C ILE A 122 -0.72 -2.64 32.95
N ALA A 123 -1.21 -3.85 32.61
CA ALA A 123 -0.40 -5.06 32.60
C ALA A 123 0.70 -5.02 31.53
N ALA A 124 0.33 -4.69 30.29
CA ALA A 124 1.26 -4.55 29.18
C ALA A 124 2.27 -3.42 29.43
N ARG A 125 1.80 -2.25 29.88
CA ARG A 125 2.67 -1.10 30.19
C ARG A 125 3.72 -1.41 31.25
N ARG A 126 3.32 -2.08 32.35
CA ARG A 126 4.26 -2.47 33.41
C ARG A 126 5.29 -3.48 32.94
N ALA A 127 4.87 -4.47 32.14
CA ALA A 127 5.78 -5.45 31.57
C ALA A 127 6.78 -4.79 30.60
N ALA A 128 6.30 -3.84 29.79
CA ALA A 128 7.14 -3.08 28.88
C ALA A 128 8.15 -2.18 29.60
N GLU A 129 7.70 -1.42 30.62
CA GLU A 129 8.59 -0.61 31.48
C GLU A 129 9.72 -1.48 32.08
N GLN A 130 9.39 -2.69 32.54
CA GLN A 130 10.38 -3.62 33.09
C GLN A 130 11.43 -4.04 32.06
N VAL A 131 11.02 -4.38 30.82
CA VAL A 131 11.97 -4.75 29.76
C VAL A 131 12.85 -3.55 29.37
N LEU A 132 12.25 -2.36 29.22
CA LEU A 132 12.97 -1.14 28.85
C LEU A 132 14.02 -0.76 29.91
N LEU A 133 13.66 -0.86 31.20
CA LEU A 133 14.57 -0.61 32.32
C LEU A 133 15.70 -1.65 32.41
N GLU A 134 15.52 -2.86 31.89
CA GLU A 134 16.59 -3.87 31.94
C GLU A 134 17.54 -3.78 30.74
N CYS A 135 17.03 -3.41 29.57
CA CYS A 135 17.82 -3.26 28.35
C CYS A 135 18.69 -1.99 28.40
N ARG A 136 18.08 -0.81 28.51
CA ARG A 136 18.77 0.50 28.62
C ARG A 136 19.92 0.75 27.62
N ASP A 137 19.87 0.16 26.44
CA ASP A 137 20.87 0.42 25.41
C ASP A 137 20.60 1.73 24.65
N ASP A 138 21.62 2.22 23.95
CA ASP A 138 21.59 3.52 23.28
C ASP A 138 20.54 3.60 22.15
N ARG A 139 20.25 2.49 21.43
CA ARG A 139 19.27 2.49 20.34
C ARG A 139 17.86 2.70 20.88
N MET A 140 17.52 1.96 21.93
CA MET A 140 16.24 2.09 22.61
C MET A 140 16.07 3.52 23.18
N ARG A 141 17.11 4.09 23.80
CA ARG A 141 17.10 5.46 24.33
C ARG A 141 16.91 6.51 23.25
N ALA A 142 17.59 6.36 22.11
CA ALA A 142 17.43 7.27 20.98
C ALA A 142 15.98 7.33 20.51
N VAL A 143 15.33 6.16 20.34
CA VAL A 143 13.90 6.08 19.97
C VAL A 143 13.02 6.79 21.00
N LEU A 144 13.18 6.47 22.28
CA LEU A 144 12.35 7.05 23.35
C LEU A 144 12.56 8.57 23.52
N SER A 145 13.78 9.07 23.29
CA SER A 145 14.10 10.50 23.39
C SER A 145 13.43 11.35 22.32
N ALA A 146 13.06 10.75 21.18
CA ALA A 146 12.36 11.42 20.10
C ALA A 146 10.83 11.43 20.28
N VAL A 147 10.30 10.72 21.29
CA VAL A 147 8.86 10.61 21.52
C VAL A 147 8.32 11.89 22.15
N VAL A 148 7.32 12.48 21.49
CA VAL A 148 6.46 13.53 22.05
C VAL A 148 5.09 12.91 22.29
N THR A 149 4.58 12.97 23.52
CA THR A 149 3.30 12.35 23.91
C THR A 149 2.58 13.19 24.94
N ASP A 150 1.26 13.33 24.79
CA ASP A 150 0.38 13.99 25.77
C ASP A 150 -0.12 13.01 26.86
N ASP A 151 0.08 11.70 26.67
CA ASP A 151 -0.18 10.69 27.71
C ASP A 151 0.86 10.80 28.84
N GLU A 152 0.44 11.37 29.96
CA GLU A 152 1.26 11.58 31.16
C GLU A 152 1.82 10.27 31.75
N LEU A 153 1.08 9.15 31.68
CA LEU A 153 1.57 7.87 32.19
C LEU A 153 2.67 7.31 31.30
N ARG A 154 2.53 7.45 29.98
CA ARG A 154 3.59 7.09 29.02
C ARG A 154 4.80 7.99 29.16
N ALA A 155 4.62 9.30 29.29
CA ALA A 155 5.69 10.25 29.55
C ALA A 155 6.46 9.91 30.85
N GLN A 156 5.77 9.46 31.90
CA GLN A 156 6.42 8.98 33.13
C GLN A 156 7.31 7.76 32.90
N VAL A 157 6.86 6.76 32.13
CA VAL A 157 7.69 5.58 31.80
C VAL A 157 8.92 6.00 31.00
N ILE A 158 8.75 6.84 29.97
CA ILE A 158 9.84 7.34 29.13
C ILE A 158 10.87 8.07 29.98
N ARG A 159 10.45 9.01 30.84
CA ARG A 159 11.34 9.75 31.74
C ARG A 159 12.12 8.80 32.66
N ARG A 160 11.46 7.84 33.30
CA ARG A 160 12.15 6.86 34.17
C ARG A 160 13.21 6.06 33.43
N VAL A 161 12.95 5.64 32.19
CA VAL A 161 13.91 4.86 31.38
C VAL A 161 15.10 5.72 30.94
N LEU A 162 14.86 6.97 30.54
CA LEU A 162 15.89 7.91 30.09
C LEU A 162 16.75 8.41 31.27
N ASP A 163 16.14 8.70 32.42
CA ASP A 163 16.80 9.20 33.62
C ASP A 163 17.55 8.10 34.40
N ALA A 164 17.21 6.83 34.16
CA ALA A 164 17.92 5.71 34.77
C ALA A 164 19.43 5.78 34.42
N PRO A 165 20.33 5.41 35.34
CA PRO A 165 21.75 5.38 35.04
C PRO A 165 22.04 4.38 33.91
N ALA A 166 23.00 4.72 33.05
CA ALA A 166 23.47 3.81 32.02
C ALA A 166 23.96 2.50 32.65
N LEU A 167 23.62 1.38 32.02
CA LEU A 167 24.12 0.07 32.41
C LEU A 167 25.37 -0.29 31.60
N GLY A 168 26.18 -1.16 32.19
CA GLY A 168 27.26 -1.83 31.50
C GLY A 168 28.60 -1.09 31.58
N ARG A 169 29.65 -1.85 31.26
CA ARG A 169 31.03 -1.35 31.15
C ARG A 169 31.34 -0.97 29.71
N LYS A 170 32.41 -0.20 29.51
CA LYS A 170 32.92 0.06 28.16
C LYS A 170 33.34 -1.26 27.45
N PRO A 171 33.10 -1.38 26.13
CA PRO A 171 33.65 -2.44 25.29
C PRO A 171 35.18 -2.54 25.38
N ARG A 172 35.72 -3.75 25.45
CA ARG A 172 37.16 -4.00 25.36
C ARG A 172 37.57 -4.10 23.90
N ARG A 173 38.80 -3.71 23.58
CA ARG A 173 39.32 -3.76 22.20
C ARG A 173 39.21 -5.16 21.57
N ARG A 174 39.58 -6.21 22.32
CA ARG A 174 39.45 -7.61 21.89
C ARG A 174 38.02 -8.04 21.52
N GLU A 175 37.00 -7.44 22.16
CA GLU A 175 35.59 -7.74 21.88
C GLU A 175 35.19 -7.09 20.55
N LEU A 176 35.61 -5.84 20.32
CA LEU A 176 35.41 -5.17 19.03
C LEU A 176 36.12 -5.90 17.90
N ASP A 177 37.37 -6.33 18.10
CA ASP A 177 38.12 -7.07 17.08
C ASP A 177 37.48 -8.44 16.79
N ARG A 178 36.96 -9.12 17.82
CA ARG A 178 36.26 -10.42 17.70
C ARG A 178 35.02 -10.33 16.80
N PHE A 179 34.28 -9.22 16.90
CA PHE A 179 33.07 -9.00 16.11
C PHE A 179 33.29 -8.08 14.90
N ALA A 180 34.53 -7.74 14.53
CA ALA A 180 34.81 -6.73 13.52
C ALA A 180 34.06 -6.94 12.19
N THR A 181 33.94 -8.18 11.72
CA THR A 181 33.15 -8.53 10.52
C THR A 181 31.66 -8.24 10.72
N ALA A 182 31.09 -8.68 11.84
CA ALA A 182 29.69 -8.42 12.19
C ALA A 182 29.43 -6.95 12.54
N LEU A 183 30.46 -6.18 12.90
CA LEU A 183 30.40 -4.76 13.24
C LEU A 183 30.58 -3.83 12.03
N SER A 184 31.26 -4.29 10.98
CA SER A 184 31.65 -3.46 9.83
C SER A 184 30.45 -2.71 9.23
N PRO A 185 30.45 -1.37 9.18
CA PRO A 185 29.24 -0.60 8.91
C PRO A 185 28.74 -0.81 7.48
N ARG A 186 27.40 -0.87 7.34
CA ARG A 186 26.67 -1.03 6.08
C ARG A 186 26.65 0.23 5.20
N THR A 187 27.39 1.28 5.57
CA THR A 187 27.27 2.63 4.99
C THR A 187 27.48 2.66 3.47
N ALA A 188 28.36 1.81 2.93
CA ALA A 188 28.54 1.69 1.49
C ALA A 188 27.28 1.13 0.78
N ALA A 189 26.67 0.08 1.33
CA ALA A 189 25.49 -0.55 0.75
C ALA A 189 24.21 0.29 0.94
N VAL A 190 24.13 1.13 1.99
CA VAL A 190 23.02 2.10 2.15
C VAL A 190 23.13 3.23 1.12
N ALA A 191 24.34 3.74 0.87
CA ALA A 191 24.57 4.74 -0.18
C ALA A 191 24.23 4.19 -1.58
N GLU A 192 24.50 2.90 -1.82
CA GLU A 192 24.16 2.21 -3.05
C GLU A 192 22.63 2.06 -3.23
N VAL A 193 21.88 1.67 -2.20
CA VAL A 193 20.40 1.62 -2.26
C VAL A 193 19.80 2.99 -2.52
N GLY A 194 20.32 4.04 -1.88
CA GLY A 194 19.86 5.42 -2.10
C GLY A 194 20.03 5.85 -3.56
N ALA A 195 21.16 5.51 -4.19
CA ALA A 195 21.41 5.80 -5.60
C ALA A 195 20.47 5.00 -6.53
N LEU A 196 20.26 3.71 -6.25
CA LEU A 196 19.31 2.87 -7.00
C LEU A 196 17.87 3.37 -6.89
N LEU A 197 17.46 3.83 -5.71
CA LEU A 197 16.14 4.41 -5.49
C LEU A 197 15.97 5.73 -6.28
N ALA A 198 16.99 6.59 -6.27
CA ALA A 198 16.99 7.82 -7.05
C ALA A 198 16.90 7.53 -8.56
N GLU A 199 17.54 6.48 -9.05
CA GLU A 199 17.46 6.03 -10.44
C GLU A 199 16.03 5.60 -10.81
N VAL A 200 15.34 4.86 -9.94
CA VAL A 200 13.92 4.53 -10.15
C VAL A 200 13.05 5.78 -10.25
N TYR A 201 13.29 6.81 -9.42
CA TYR A 201 12.55 8.07 -9.49
C TYR A 201 12.95 8.96 -10.68
N ALA A 202 14.16 8.79 -11.20
CA ALA A 202 14.60 9.42 -12.44
C ALA A 202 13.89 8.77 -13.65
N HIS A 203 13.77 7.44 -13.65
CA HIS A 203 13.23 6.62 -14.72
C HIS A 203 12.05 5.73 -14.27
N PRO A 204 10.92 6.32 -13.81
CA PRO A 204 9.81 5.58 -13.21
C PRO A 204 9.07 4.64 -14.18
N ALA A 205 9.34 4.67 -15.48
CA ALA A 205 8.78 3.68 -16.41
C ALA A 205 9.65 2.43 -16.56
N ASP A 206 10.94 2.48 -16.17
CA ASP A 206 11.91 1.42 -16.41
C ASP A 206 11.93 0.38 -15.28
N ASP A 207 11.78 -0.89 -15.63
CA ASP A 207 11.78 -1.99 -14.67
C ASP A 207 13.20 -2.49 -14.36
N ALA A 208 14.20 -2.15 -15.17
CA ALA A 208 15.58 -2.59 -14.94
C ALA A 208 16.20 -2.03 -13.64
N PRO A 209 16.11 -0.71 -13.33
CA PRO A 209 16.57 -0.19 -12.05
C PRO A 209 15.80 -0.78 -10.85
N ARG A 210 14.53 -1.14 -11.05
CA ARG A 210 13.70 -1.76 -10.02
C ARG A 210 14.18 -3.18 -9.70
N ALA A 211 14.54 -3.96 -10.72
CA ALA A 211 15.08 -5.30 -10.53
C ALA A 211 16.40 -5.26 -9.75
N VAL A 212 17.32 -4.36 -10.12
CA VAL A 212 18.59 -4.18 -9.41
C VAL A 212 18.36 -3.71 -7.96
N LEU A 213 17.45 -2.77 -7.74
CA LEU A 213 17.05 -2.34 -6.40
C LEU A 213 16.45 -3.51 -5.58
N ALA A 214 15.64 -4.36 -6.21
CA ALA A 214 15.05 -5.52 -5.55
C ALA A 214 16.13 -6.48 -5.04
N ASP A 215 17.11 -6.82 -5.88
CA ASP A 215 18.23 -7.69 -5.52
C ASP A 215 19.08 -7.08 -4.40
N ALA A 216 19.38 -5.78 -4.49
CA ALA A 216 20.14 -5.07 -3.46
C ALA A 216 19.41 -5.05 -2.10
N LEU A 217 18.09 -4.82 -2.10
CA LEU A 217 17.26 -4.84 -0.90
C LEU A 217 17.11 -6.27 -0.31
N GLN A 218 16.98 -7.30 -1.15
CA GLN A 218 16.94 -8.69 -0.70
C GLN A 218 18.27 -9.15 -0.10
N ALA A 219 19.40 -8.80 -0.71
CA ALA A 219 20.73 -9.04 -0.13
C ALA A 219 20.88 -8.35 1.23
N GLN A 220 20.08 -7.31 1.47
CA GLN A 220 19.99 -6.60 2.73
C GLN A 220 18.93 -7.13 3.71
N GLY A 221 18.17 -8.15 3.34
CA GLY A 221 17.06 -8.65 4.14
C GLY A 221 15.90 -7.67 4.28
N ASP A 222 15.83 -6.65 3.42
CA ASP A 222 14.71 -5.70 3.39
C ASP A 222 13.52 -6.34 2.64
N PRO A 223 12.34 -6.44 3.27
CA PRO A 223 11.16 -7.06 2.69
C PRO A 223 10.65 -6.37 1.41
N ARG A 224 11.00 -5.10 1.19
CA ARG A 224 10.65 -4.37 -0.03
C ARG A 224 11.33 -4.97 -1.26
N GLY A 225 12.51 -5.58 -1.10
CA GLY A 225 13.20 -6.28 -2.18
C GLY A 225 12.42 -7.50 -2.67
N GLU A 226 11.89 -8.32 -1.75
CA GLU A 226 10.99 -9.44 -2.09
C GLU A 226 9.73 -8.90 -2.80
N PHE A 227 9.13 -7.84 -2.24
CA PHE A 227 7.92 -7.23 -2.78
C PHE A 227 8.08 -6.74 -4.23
N ILE A 228 9.15 -6.00 -4.53
CA ILE A 228 9.44 -5.53 -5.90
C ILE A 228 9.56 -6.74 -6.85
N ALA A 229 10.36 -7.74 -6.49
CA ALA A 229 10.58 -8.92 -7.32
C ALA A 229 9.29 -9.69 -7.64
N LEU A 230 8.42 -9.90 -6.64
CA LEU A 230 7.13 -10.57 -6.85
C LEU A 230 6.22 -9.79 -7.81
N GLN A 231 6.18 -8.46 -7.71
CA GLN A 231 5.35 -7.63 -8.59
C GLN A 231 5.91 -7.55 -10.02
N LEU A 232 7.23 -7.50 -10.21
CA LEU A 232 7.86 -7.53 -11.53
C LEU A 232 7.64 -8.89 -12.22
N ALA A 233 7.77 -10.00 -11.49
CA ALA A 233 7.48 -11.33 -12.04
C ALA A 233 6.01 -11.46 -12.49
N SER A 234 5.08 -10.81 -11.79
CA SER A 234 3.65 -10.76 -12.15
C SER A 234 3.40 -10.02 -13.46
N ALA A 235 4.12 -8.92 -13.71
CA ALA A 235 3.96 -8.16 -14.96
C ALA A 235 4.40 -8.96 -16.20
N LEU A 236 5.39 -9.85 -16.06
CA LEU A 236 5.90 -10.70 -17.15
C LEU A 236 5.00 -11.90 -17.46
N GLN A 237 4.33 -12.44 -16.45
CA GLN A 237 3.39 -13.56 -16.59
C GLN A 237 2.01 -12.99 -16.92
N ARG A 238 1.68 -12.88 -18.22
CA ARG A 238 0.38 -12.39 -18.71
C ARG A 238 -0.79 -12.87 -17.82
N ALA A 239 -1.66 -11.94 -17.46
CA ALA A 239 -2.62 -11.91 -16.34
C ALA A 239 -3.64 -13.05 -16.19
N ASP A 240 -3.54 -14.17 -16.92
CA ASP A 240 -4.63 -15.13 -17.08
C ASP A 240 -4.64 -16.27 -16.04
N ILE A 241 -3.56 -16.46 -15.26
CA ILE A 241 -3.57 -17.37 -14.08
C ILE A 241 -2.76 -16.73 -12.96
N GLY A 242 -3.45 -16.04 -12.04
CA GLY A 242 -2.82 -15.49 -10.85
C GLY A 242 -2.28 -16.58 -9.93
N ASP A 243 -0.99 -16.51 -9.60
CA ASP A 243 -0.42 -17.31 -8.51
C ASP A 243 -0.99 -16.80 -7.18
N ALA A 244 -2.04 -17.47 -6.70
CA ALA A 244 -2.75 -17.09 -5.49
C ALA A 244 -1.84 -17.03 -4.25
N ALA A 245 -0.77 -17.83 -4.21
CA ALA A 245 0.20 -17.82 -3.12
C ALA A 245 1.09 -16.57 -3.20
N ARG A 246 1.58 -16.24 -4.41
CA ARG A 246 2.30 -14.98 -4.66
C ARG A 246 1.46 -13.76 -4.32
N ASP A 247 0.22 -13.70 -4.80
CA ASP A 247 -0.68 -12.57 -4.55
C ASP A 247 -0.97 -12.42 -3.05
N LYS A 248 -1.13 -13.55 -2.34
CA LYS A 248 -1.26 -13.56 -0.87
C LYS A 248 0.01 -13.02 -0.20
N ARG A 249 1.19 -13.37 -0.71
CA ARG A 249 2.46 -12.88 -0.18
C ARG A 249 2.62 -11.38 -0.41
N ILE A 250 2.26 -10.88 -1.59
CA ILE A 250 2.22 -9.44 -1.91
C ILE A 250 1.35 -8.69 -0.91
N ASP A 251 0.13 -9.16 -0.67
CA ASP A 251 -0.80 -8.50 0.26
C ASP A 251 -0.25 -8.53 1.69
N GLN A 252 0.31 -9.65 2.14
CA GLN A 252 0.96 -9.76 3.45
C GLN A 252 2.09 -8.75 3.63
N LEU A 253 2.94 -8.58 2.61
CA LEU A 253 4.05 -7.64 2.63
C LEU A 253 3.56 -6.19 2.70
N VAL A 254 2.54 -5.82 1.90
CA VAL A 254 1.95 -4.47 1.96
C VAL A 254 1.25 -4.21 3.29
N GLN A 255 0.55 -5.18 3.86
CA GLN A 255 -0.08 -5.01 5.18
C GLN A 255 0.96 -4.87 6.30
N ALA A 256 2.09 -5.56 6.20
CA ALA A 256 3.14 -5.52 7.23
C ALA A 256 4.04 -4.28 7.12
N CYS A 257 4.40 -3.87 5.91
CA CYS A 257 5.46 -2.88 5.67
C CYS A 257 5.03 -1.69 4.81
N GLY A 258 3.83 -1.72 4.22
CA GLY A 258 3.40 -0.71 3.26
C GLY A 258 3.34 0.70 3.81
N LEU A 259 3.02 0.86 5.11
CA LEU A 259 3.00 2.17 5.76
C LEU A 259 4.41 2.79 5.80
N GLU A 260 5.42 2.00 6.17
CA GLU A 260 6.83 2.44 6.16
C GLU A 260 7.28 2.83 4.75
N TRP A 261 6.86 2.08 3.73
CA TRP A 261 7.23 2.37 2.34
C TRP A 261 6.58 3.62 1.75
N LEU A 262 5.48 4.10 2.33
CA LEU A 262 4.89 5.39 1.96
C LEU A 262 5.75 6.56 2.43
N ASP A 263 6.50 6.38 3.52
CA ASP A 263 7.36 7.40 4.11
C ASP A 263 6.59 8.73 4.29
N GLU A 264 7.10 9.84 3.75
CA GLU A 264 6.49 11.17 3.82
C GLU A 264 5.04 11.20 3.26
N LEU A 265 4.69 10.32 2.30
CA LEU A 265 3.35 10.30 1.71
C LEU A 265 2.27 9.83 2.69
N GLN A 266 2.62 9.15 3.78
CA GLN A 266 1.66 8.71 4.79
C GLN A 266 0.87 9.87 5.41
N ALA A 267 1.45 11.08 5.43
CA ALA A 267 0.83 12.29 5.95
C ALA A 267 -0.42 12.70 5.14
N ILE A 268 -0.49 12.34 3.86
CA ILE A 268 -1.48 12.90 2.93
C ILE A 268 -2.40 11.88 2.31
N THR A 269 -2.14 10.60 2.53
CA THR A 269 -2.97 9.51 2.04
C THR A 269 -3.60 8.76 3.18
N TYR A 270 -4.76 8.16 2.90
CA TYR A 270 -5.37 7.13 3.72
C TYR A 270 -5.55 5.81 2.96
N ARG A 271 -5.40 5.84 1.62
CA ARG A 271 -5.42 4.65 0.76
C ARG A 271 -4.43 4.79 -0.40
N ALA A 272 -3.69 3.74 -0.68
CA ALA A 272 -2.72 3.72 -1.77
C ALA A 272 -2.71 2.35 -2.47
N GLN A 273 -2.27 2.33 -3.73
CA GLN A 273 -1.91 1.11 -4.41
C GLN A 273 -0.43 1.12 -4.80
N PHE A 274 0.25 0.03 -4.48
CA PHE A 274 1.60 -0.26 -4.91
C PHE A 274 1.59 -1.17 -6.14
N GLN A 275 2.36 -0.80 -7.15
CA GLN A 275 2.69 -1.65 -8.29
C GLN A 275 4.18 -1.53 -8.61
N ARG A 276 4.78 -2.65 -9.05
CA ARG A 276 6.22 -2.75 -9.33
C ARG A 276 7.09 -2.26 -8.17
N GLY A 277 6.62 -2.39 -6.92
CA GLY A 277 7.32 -1.99 -5.69
C GLY A 277 7.11 -0.55 -5.21
N PHE A 278 6.28 0.24 -5.90
CA PHE A 278 6.14 1.68 -5.66
C PHE A 278 4.68 2.13 -5.72
N VAL A 279 4.37 3.25 -5.07
CA VAL A 279 3.04 3.84 -5.11
C VAL A 279 2.74 4.30 -6.55
N THR A 280 1.66 3.77 -7.10
CA THR A 280 1.16 4.14 -8.44
C THR A 280 -0.20 4.81 -8.38
N ARG A 281 -1.00 4.53 -7.34
CA ARG A 281 -2.28 5.21 -7.10
C ARG A 281 -2.28 5.79 -5.71
N LEU A 282 -2.61 7.08 -5.60
CA LEU A 282 -2.60 7.83 -4.34
C LEU A 282 -3.97 8.46 -4.13
N GLU A 283 -4.63 8.11 -3.02
CA GLU A 283 -5.92 8.65 -2.64
C GLU A 283 -5.82 9.54 -1.40
N LEU A 284 -6.17 10.82 -1.57
CA LEU A 284 -5.82 11.85 -0.59
C LEU A 284 -6.79 11.93 0.60
N ALA A 285 -6.23 12.07 1.79
CA ALA A 285 -6.97 12.20 3.05
C ALA A 285 -7.48 13.63 3.30
N LYS A 286 -8.52 13.78 4.13
CA LYS A 286 -9.09 15.09 4.51
C LYS A 286 -8.10 16.00 5.23
N SER A 287 -7.21 15.42 6.05
CA SER A 287 -6.19 16.17 6.82
C SER A 287 -5.13 16.83 5.92
N TYR A 288 -5.18 16.61 4.61
CA TYR A 288 -4.28 17.24 3.65
C TYR A 288 -4.46 18.77 3.52
N ALA A 289 -5.44 19.34 4.23
CA ALA A 289 -5.65 20.80 4.28
C ALA A 289 -4.46 21.59 4.85
N GLU A 290 -3.56 20.95 5.62
CA GLU A 290 -2.40 21.58 6.26
C GLU A 290 -1.10 20.95 5.73
N ILE A 291 -0.70 21.34 4.52
CA ILE A 291 0.53 20.85 3.88
C ILE A 291 1.75 21.26 4.71
N SER A 292 2.55 20.28 5.13
CA SER A 292 3.95 20.54 5.49
C SER A 292 4.69 21.04 4.24
N PRO A 293 5.30 22.24 4.26
CA PRO A 293 6.04 22.75 3.11
C PRO A 293 7.03 21.70 2.56
N GLY A 294 7.01 21.46 1.25
CA GLY A 294 7.92 20.52 0.58
C GLY A 294 7.30 19.17 0.19
N LEU A 295 6.11 18.84 0.67
CA LEU A 295 5.54 17.51 0.40
C LEU A 295 5.16 17.29 -1.08
N HIS A 296 4.89 18.36 -1.82
CA HIS A 296 4.66 18.33 -3.26
C HIS A 296 5.96 18.16 -4.08
N THR A 297 7.13 18.08 -3.43
CA THR A 297 8.41 17.82 -4.10
C THR A 297 9.04 16.48 -3.71
N VAL A 298 8.31 15.66 -2.94
CA VAL A 298 8.79 14.35 -2.49
C VAL A 298 9.09 13.45 -3.70
N PRO A 299 10.30 12.86 -3.79
CA PRO A 299 10.69 12.03 -4.94
C PRO A 299 9.76 10.84 -5.20
N ALA A 300 9.14 10.27 -4.17
CA ALA A 300 8.20 9.16 -4.30
C ALA A 300 6.97 9.49 -5.17
N LEU A 301 6.64 10.77 -5.36
CA LEU A 301 5.59 11.19 -6.29
C LEU A 301 5.91 10.86 -7.76
N ALA A 302 7.17 10.60 -8.09
CA ALA A 302 7.61 10.27 -9.46
C ALA A 302 7.05 8.97 -10.02
N THR A 303 6.53 8.08 -9.18
CA THR A 303 5.91 6.82 -9.61
C THR A 303 4.39 6.86 -9.60
N VAL A 304 3.77 7.96 -9.15
CA VAL A 304 2.30 8.07 -9.09
C VAL A 304 1.74 8.29 -10.49
N GLU A 305 0.91 7.34 -10.94
CA GLU A 305 0.24 7.32 -12.24
C GLU A 305 -1.20 7.83 -12.14
N GLU A 306 -1.85 7.62 -11.00
CA GLU A 306 -3.22 8.09 -10.72
C GLU A 306 -3.31 8.88 -9.41
N LEU A 307 -3.92 10.07 -9.47
CA LEU A 307 -4.16 10.92 -8.31
C LEU A 307 -5.66 11.05 -8.06
N ILE A 308 -6.12 10.43 -6.97
CA ILE A 308 -7.54 10.37 -6.60
C ILE A 308 -7.81 11.41 -5.51
N PRO A 309 -8.81 12.30 -5.67
CA PRO A 309 -9.07 13.36 -4.72
C PRO A 309 -9.38 12.89 -3.29
N GLY A 310 -10.04 11.74 -3.16
CA GLY A 310 -10.51 11.23 -1.88
C GLY A 310 -11.30 12.30 -1.12
N GLU A 311 -10.82 12.63 0.06
CA GLU A 311 -11.44 13.64 0.94
C GLU A 311 -10.73 15.00 0.92
N ALA A 312 -9.73 15.17 0.05
CA ALA A 312 -8.92 16.39 0.02
C ALA A 312 -9.67 17.62 -0.52
N ARG A 313 -9.23 18.79 -0.05
CA ARG A 313 -9.63 20.08 -0.63
C ARG A 313 -8.99 20.27 -2.01
N GLY A 314 -9.67 21.02 -2.88
CA GLY A 314 -9.21 21.24 -4.26
C GLY A 314 -7.90 22.00 -4.39
N ASP A 315 -7.62 22.95 -3.50
CA ASP A 315 -6.34 23.68 -3.46
C ASP A 315 -5.17 22.74 -3.17
N ALA A 316 -5.35 21.85 -2.20
CA ALA A 316 -4.38 20.84 -1.86
C ALA A 316 -4.19 19.85 -3.03
N TYR A 317 -5.27 19.30 -3.59
CA TYR A 317 -5.21 18.43 -4.78
C TYR A 317 -4.50 19.11 -5.97
N ALA A 318 -4.82 20.37 -6.25
CA ALA A 318 -4.21 21.17 -7.30
C ALA A 318 -2.69 21.36 -7.10
N SER A 319 -2.23 21.45 -5.87
CA SER A 319 -0.78 21.57 -5.57
C SER A 319 0.00 20.31 -5.98
N LEU A 320 -0.57 19.13 -5.75
CA LEU A 320 0.03 17.86 -6.22
C LEU A 320 -0.09 17.71 -7.73
N LEU A 321 -1.24 18.05 -8.30
CA LEU A 321 -1.44 18.01 -9.75
C LEU A 321 -0.42 18.85 -10.52
N THR A 322 0.11 19.91 -9.91
CA THR A 322 1.15 20.80 -10.48
C THR A 322 2.56 20.49 -9.98
N SER A 323 2.74 19.43 -9.19
CA SER A 323 4.03 19.01 -8.67
C SER A 323 5.01 18.65 -9.79
N PRO A 324 6.24 19.19 -9.79
CA PRO A 324 7.29 18.76 -10.72
C PRO A 324 7.78 17.33 -10.46
N ALA A 325 7.51 16.77 -9.27
CA ALA A 325 7.89 15.41 -8.94
C ALA A 325 6.96 14.37 -9.61
N MET A 326 5.71 14.71 -9.93
CA MET A 326 4.74 13.81 -10.57
C MET A 326 5.01 13.62 -12.07
N LYS A 327 6.09 12.91 -12.42
CA LYS A 327 6.55 12.75 -13.82
C LYS A 327 5.67 11.86 -14.69
N VAL A 328 5.01 10.88 -14.08
CA VAL A 328 4.22 9.84 -14.80
C VAL A 328 2.74 9.89 -14.48
N LEU A 329 2.26 10.99 -13.87
CA LEU A 329 0.84 11.19 -13.63
C LEU A 329 0.09 11.22 -14.97
N ARG A 330 -0.93 10.38 -15.10
CA ARG A 330 -1.69 10.20 -16.35
C ARG A 330 -3.18 10.38 -16.14
N ARG A 331 -3.70 9.96 -14.98
CA ARG A 331 -5.13 9.89 -14.71
C ARG A 331 -5.49 10.74 -13.51
N ILE A 332 -6.39 11.70 -13.71
CA ILE A 332 -6.77 12.69 -12.71
C ILE A 332 -8.28 12.91 -12.67
N GLN A 333 -8.73 13.65 -11.66
CA GLN A 333 -10.11 14.08 -11.55
C GLN A 333 -10.22 15.61 -11.40
N ILE A 334 -11.20 16.20 -12.07
CA ILE A 334 -11.52 17.63 -12.04
C ILE A 334 -12.94 17.78 -11.48
N TYR A 335 -13.04 18.33 -10.27
CA TYR A 335 -14.30 18.38 -9.52
C TYR A 335 -14.62 19.78 -8.98
N ASP A 336 -13.70 20.73 -9.12
CA ASP A 336 -13.85 22.10 -8.66
C ASP A 336 -13.00 23.11 -9.45
N GLY A 337 -13.10 24.39 -9.06
CA GLY A 337 -12.34 25.47 -9.70
C GLY A 337 -10.80 25.32 -9.60
N PRO A 338 -10.24 25.02 -8.41
CA PRO A 338 -8.81 24.80 -8.24
C PRO A 338 -8.23 23.66 -9.10
N SER A 339 -8.85 22.47 -9.08
CA SER A 339 -8.40 21.32 -9.89
C SER A 339 -8.40 21.67 -11.39
N LEU A 340 -9.43 22.36 -11.87
CA LEU A 340 -9.51 22.85 -13.25
C LEU A 340 -8.43 23.90 -13.60
N ALA A 341 -8.09 24.79 -12.67
CA ALA A 341 -7.04 25.79 -12.86
C ALA A 341 -5.63 25.16 -12.87
N ALA A 342 -5.46 23.99 -12.25
CA ALA A 342 -4.22 23.24 -12.22
C ALA A 342 -3.98 22.37 -13.46
N LEU A 343 -5.03 21.87 -14.12
CA LEU A 343 -4.90 21.04 -15.32
C LEU A 343 -3.95 21.59 -16.42
N PRO A 344 -4.00 22.90 -16.81
CA PRO A 344 -3.04 23.44 -17.79
C PRO A 344 -1.60 23.54 -17.30
N LYS A 345 -1.39 23.45 -15.98
CA LYS A 345 -0.08 23.59 -15.33
C LYS A 345 0.55 22.25 -14.93
N ALA A 346 -0.18 21.15 -15.08
CA ALA A 346 0.33 19.82 -14.73
C ALA A 346 1.51 19.46 -15.65
N PRO A 347 2.69 19.10 -15.09
CA PRO A 347 3.88 18.87 -15.89
C PRO A 347 3.85 17.54 -16.67
N ALA A 348 3.16 16.53 -16.14
CA ALA A 348 3.02 15.24 -16.83
C ALA A 348 1.97 15.25 -17.93
N THR A 349 2.11 14.33 -18.88
CA THR A 349 1.14 14.11 -19.96
C THR A 349 -0.08 13.37 -19.42
N ILE A 350 -1.22 14.06 -19.35
CA ILE A 350 -2.48 13.51 -18.86
C ILE A 350 -3.21 12.83 -20.01
N ASP A 351 -3.53 11.54 -19.85
CA ASP A 351 -4.28 10.75 -20.83
C ASP A 351 -5.77 10.65 -20.49
N HIS A 352 -6.11 10.74 -19.19
CA HIS A 352 -7.47 10.59 -18.68
C HIS A 352 -7.85 11.73 -17.73
N VAL A 353 -9.00 12.35 -18.01
CA VAL A 353 -9.62 13.35 -17.14
C VAL A 353 -11.02 12.88 -16.75
N SER A 354 -11.21 12.55 -15.48
CA SER A 354 -12.54 12.31 -14.91
C SER A 354 -13.13 13.64 -14.40
N CYS A 355 -14.36 13.97 -14.74
CA CYS A 355 -15.02 15.19 -14.28
C CYS A 355 -16.54 15.03 -14.05
N PRO A 356 -16.97 14.12 -13.17
CA PRO A 356 -18.39 13.78 -13.03
C PRO A 356 -19.21 14.82 -12.26
N TRP A 357 -18.57 15.62 -11.40
CA TRP A 357 -19.27 16.50 -10.46
C TRP A 357 -18.64 17.89 -10.31
N LEU A 358 -18.39 18.61 -11.42
CA LEU A 358 -17.94 20.01 -11.39
C LEU A 358 -19.03 20.94 -10.78
N LYS A 359 -19.21 20.88 -9.46
CA LYS A 359 -20.25 21.60 -8.69
C LYS A 359 -19.67 22.47 -7.57
N ARG A 360 -18.44 22.22 -7.10
CA ARG A 360 -17.81 23.01 -6.03
C ARG A 360 -17.27 24.33 -6.60
N GLY A 361 -18.12 25.35 -6.60
CA GLY A 361 -17.77 26.72 -7.04
C GLY A 361 -18.92 27.58 -7.55
N GLY A 362 -20.18 27.12 -7.48
CA GLY A 362 -21.35 27.91 -7.86
C GLY A 362 -21.59 28.08 -9.37
N GLY A 363 -20.76 27.46 -10.22
CA GLY A 363 -20.89 27.50 -11.67
C GLY A 363 -21.80 26.39 -12.24
N ASN A 364 -22.34 26.63 -13.43
CA ASN A 364 -23.07 25.61 -14.20
C ASN A 364 -22.09 24.52 -14.69
N TYR A 365 -22.26 23.28 -14.22
CA TYR A 365 -21.48 22.09 -14.61
C TYR A 365 -21.21 22.03 -16.13
N LEU A 366 -22.27 22.19 -16.94
CA LEU A 366 -22.17 22.14 -18.40
C LEU A 366 -21.33 23.27 -18.97
N ALA A 367 -21.48 24.49 -18.44
CA ALA A 367 -20.70 25.63 -18.88
C ALA A 367 -19.21 25.43 -18.58
N GLY A 368 -18.87 24.88 -17.40
CA GLY A 368 -17.49 24.55 -17.06
C GLY A 368 -16.88 23.49 -17.97
N LEU A 369 -17.64 22.45 -18.33
CA LEU A 369 -17.19 21.44 -19.29
C LEU A 369 -16.88 22.04 -20.67
N THR A 370 -17.83 22.76 -21.27
CA THR A 370 -17.73 23.23 -22.65
C THR A 370 -16.74 24.39 -22.81
N SER A 371 -16.70 25.31 -21.84
CA SER A 371 -15.85 26.51 -21.94
C SER A 371 -14.43 26.31 -21.42
N ARG A 372 -14.18 25.31 -20.58
CA ARG A 372 -12.87 25.14 -19.91
C ARG A 372 -12.30 23.72 -20.04
N VAL A 373 -13.04 22.69 -19.61
CA VAL A 373 -12.50 21.31 -19.58
C VAL A 373 -12.22 20.78 -20.98
N PHE A 374 -13.20 20.78 -21.89
CA PHE A 374 -12.99 20.21 -23.23
C PHE A 374 -11.92 20.94 -24.05
N PRO A 375 -11.88 22.29 -24.08
CA PRO A 375 -10.79 23.00 -24.77
C PRO A 375 -9.41 22.64 -24.21
N GLU A 376 -9.29 22.48 -22.89
CA GLU A 376 -8.06 22.06 -22.24
C GLU A 376 -7.66 20.63 -22.64
N CYS A 377 -8.59 19.68 -22.55
CA CYS A 377 -8.38 18.30 -22.98
C CYS A 377 -7.92 18.21 -24.44
N ILE A 378 -8.55 18.97 -25.34
CA ILE A 378 -8.15 19.04 -26.75
C ILE A 378 -6.72 19.55 -26.89
N ARG A 379 -6.37 20.64 -26.19
CA ARG A 379 -5.04 21.27 -26.27
C ARG A 379 -3.94 20.35 -25.75
N ARG A 380 -4.21 19.62 -24.67
CA ARG A 380 -3.28 18.68 -24.05
C ARG A 380 -3.25 17.30 -24.70
N GLY A 381 -4.17 17.03 -25.63
CA GLY A 381 -4.25 15.75 -26.34
C GLY A 381 -4.79 14.60 -25.48
N VAL A 382 -5.64 14.90 -24.50
CA VAL A 382 -6.33 13.91 -23.68
C VAL A 382 -7.21 13.03 -24.57
N THR A 383 -7.07 11.70 -24.45
CA THR A 383 -7.82 10.71 -25.24
C THR A 383 -8.83 9.92 -24.43
N SER A 384 -8.85 10.09 -23.10
CA SER A 384 -9.81 9.43 -22.24
C SER A 384 -10.53 10.42 -21.31
N ILE A 385 -11.84 10.26 -21.16
CA ILE A 385 -12.63 11.19 -20.33
C ILE A 385 -13.70 10.47 -19.52
N GLY A 386 -13.89 10.88 -18.28
CA GLY A 386 -14.98 10.43 -17.42
C GLY A 386 -15.99 11.55 -17.18
N LEU A 387 -17.29 11.28 -17.31
CA LEU A 387 -18.36 12.28 -17.17
C LEU A 387 -19.59 11.71 -16.46
N GLY A 388 -20.33 12.57 -15.76
CA GLY A 388 -21.71 12.29 -15.39
C GLY A 388 -22.65 12.37 -16.61
N PRO A 389 -23.86 11.79 -16.54
CA PRO A 389 -24.73 11.59 -17.70
C PRO A 389 -25.18 12.93 -18.31
N LYS A 390 -25.28 13.97 -17.48
CA LYS A 390 -25.62 15.34 -17.94
C LYS A 390 -24.58 15.93 -18.90
N GLY A 391 -23.31 15.54 -18.81
CA GLY A 391 -22.22 16.08 -19.64
C GLY A 391 -22.15 15.46 -21.03
N LEU A 392 -22.83 14.33 -21.23
CA LEU A 392 -22.71 13.50 -22.41
C LEU A 392 -23.19 14.21 -23.70
N PRO A 393 -24.35 14.91 -23.75
CA PRO A 393 -24.74 15.63 -24.96
C PRO A 393 -23.71 16.69 -25.39
N ALA A 394 -23.11 17.38 -24.42
CA ALA A 394 -22.08 18.38 -24.67
C ALA A 394 -20.78 17.74 -25.21
N LEU A 395 -20.40 16.58 -24.68
CA LEU A 395 -19.27 15.81 -25.20
C LEU A 395 -19.55 15.34 -26.64
N MET A 396 -20.76 14.85 -26.92
CA MET A 396 -21.11 14.36 -28.25
C MET A 396 -21.11 15.45 -29.33
N ALA A 397 -21.38 16.70 -28.93
CA ALA A 397 -21.24 17.88 -29.79
C ALA A 397 -19.80 18.43 -29.87
N SER A 398 -18.88 17.95 -29.02
CA SER A 398 -17.51 18.45 -28.94
C SER A 398 -16.59 17.77 -29.95
N PRO A 399 -15.58 18.49 -30.51
CA PRO A 399 -14.51 17.87 -31.30
C PRO A 399 -13.74 16.79 -30.54
N LEU A 400 -13.75 16.82 -29.20
CA LEU A 400 -13.08 15.83 -28.37
C LEU A 400 -13.60 14.41 -28.64
N ARG A 401 -14.89 14.24 -28.97
CA ARG A 401 -15.51 12.94 -29.28
C ARG A 401 -14.70 12.13 -30.28
N GLY A 402 -14.23 12.77 -31.35
CA GLY A 402 -13.51 12.11 -32.44
C GLY A 402 -12.09 11.63 -32.07
N ARG A 403 -11.59 11.99 -30.89
CA ARG A 403 -10.24 11.66 -30.40
C ARG A 403 -10.25 10.66 -29.26
N LEU A 404 -11.43 10.28 -28.76
CA LEU A 404 -11.53 9.42 -27.59
C LEU A 404 -11.11 7.99 -27.94
N THR A 405 -10.21 7.45 -27.12
CA THR A 405 -9.89 6.02 -27.05
C THR A 405 -10.63 5.34 -25.90
N SER A 406 -11.13 6.11 -24.92
CA SER A 406 -11.93 5.58 -23.82
C SER A 406 -12.88 6.64 -23.25
N LEU A 407 -14.14 6.28 -23.04
CA LEU A 407 -15.15 7.13 -22.39
C LEU A 407 -15.68 6.41 -21.15
N THR A 408 -15.60 7.05 -19.99
CA THR A 408 -16.27 6.61 -18.76
C THR A 408 -17.54 7.41 -18.51
N ILE A 409 -18.67 6.74 -18.29
CA ILE A 409 -19.95 7.37 -17.95
C ILE A 409 -20.37 6.91 -16.56
N GLY A 410 -20.61 7.88 -15.67
CA GLY A 410 -21.22 7.63 -14.37
C GLY A 410 -22.72 7.46 -14.49
N ASP A 411 -23.27 6.42 -13.86
CA ASP A 411 -24.70 6.18 -13.64
C ASP A 411 -25.60 6.65 -14.81
N PRO A 412 -25.58 5.96 -15.96
CA PRO A 412 -26.47 6.32 -17.05
C PRO A 412 -27.95 6.13 -16.64
N GLY A 413 -28.25 5.35 -15.58
CA GLY A 413 -29.60 5.03 -15.10
C GLY A 413 -30.53 4.35 -16.11
N ASP A 414 -30.11 4.31 -17.38
CA ASP A 414 -30.89 3.99 -18.56
C ASP A 414 -29.97 3.31 -19.59
N PRO A 415 -30.09 1.99 -19.77
CA PRO A 415 -29.31 1.23 -20.75
C PRO A 415 -29.53 1.69 -22.20
N VAL A 416 -30.68 2.32 -22.52
CA VAL A 416 -30.93 2.93 -23.83
C VAL A 416 -29.92 4.04 -24.13
N GLN A 417 -29.50 4.80 -23.12
CA GLN A 417 -28.45 5.81 -23.28
C GLN A 417 -27.10 5.17 -23.59
N ILE A 418 -26.78 4.00 -23.01
CA ILE A 418 -25.54 3.27 -23.28
C ILE A 418 -25.48 2.89 -24.76
N ALA A 419 -26.55 2.31 -25.31
CA ALA A 419 -26.62 1.92 -26.71
C ALA A 419 -26.52 3.12 -27.66
N ALA A 420 -27.27 4.18 -27.38
CA ALA A 420 -27.24 5.41 -28.19
C ALA A 420 -25.84 6.05 -28.22
N VAL A 421 -25.14 6.09 -27.08
CA VAL A 421 -23.77 6.61 -27.04
C VAL A 421 -22.83 5.71 -27.80
N TRP A 422 -22.90 4.40 -27.55
CA TRP A 422 -22.01 3.42 -28.14
C TRP A 422 -21.92 3.58 -29.65
N ASP A 423 -23.05 3.68 -30.34
CA ASP A 423 -23.12 3.79 -31.80
C ASP A 423 -22.49 5.08 -32.36
N THR A 424 -22.31 6.11 -31.53
CA THR A 424 -21.71 7.38 -31.93
C THR A 424 -20.21 7.51 -31.63
N LEU A 425 -19.65 6.57 -30.86
CA LEU A 425 -18.24 6.60 -30.46
C LEU A 425 -17.31 6.16 -31.60
N PRO A 426 -16.04 6.63 -31.60
CA PRO A 426 -15.01 6.10 -32.50
C PRO A 426 -14.90 4.56 -32.40
N ARG A 427 -14.52 3.90 -33.49
CA ARG A 427 -14.46 2.43 -33.54
C ARG A 427 -13.51 1.85 -32.50
N ASP A 428 -12.37 2.50 -32.29
CA ASP A 428 -11.33 2.05 -31.35
C ASP A 428 -11.58 2.58 -29.92
N CYS A 429 -12.72 3.23 -29.66
CA CYS A 429 -13.07 3.73 -28.35
C CYS A 429 -13.70 2.65 -27.49
N GLU A 430 -13.15 2.45 -26.29
CA GLU A 430 -13.78 1.71 -25.20
C GLU A 430 -14.86 2.57 -24.53
N LEU A 431 -15.97 1.95 -24.12
CA LEU A 431 -17.00 2.58 -23.27
C LEU A 431 -17.02 1.88 -21.92
N ILE A 432 -16.78 2.63 -20.85
CA ILE A 432 -16.79 2.18 -19.46
C ILE A 432 -18.02 2.80 -18.79
N VAL A 433 -18.86 2.00 -18.19
CA VAL A 433 -20.00 2.44 -17.40
C VAL A 433 -19.75 2.03 -15.96
N ASN A 434 -19.70 3.00 -15.07
CA ASN A 434 -19.55 2.74 -13.65
C ASN A 434 -20.47 3.67 -12.84
N ARG A 435 -20.45 3.55 -11.53
CA ARG A 435 -21.42 4.23 -10.68
C ARG A 435 -21.31 5.76 -10.68
N TRP A 436 -20.10 6.31 -10.82
CA TRP A 436 -19.91 7.75 -10.57
C TRP A 436 -19.17 8.49 -11.67
N GLY A 437 -18.63 7.81 -12.68
CA GLY A 437 -17.77 8.42 -13.69
C GLY A 437 -16.42 8.87 -13.11
N GLU A 438 -16.13 8.45 -11.87
CA GLU A 438 -14.93 8.79 -11.09
C GLU A 438 -13.80 7.81 -11.38
N LEU A 439 -12.60 8.22 -10.99
CA LEU A 439 -11.50 7.27 -10.81
C LEU A 439 -11.86 6.29 -9.70
N GLU A 440 -11.52 5.02 -9.90
CA GLU A 440 -11.83 3.98 -8.93
C GLU A 440 -11.06 4.19 -7.62
N GLU A 441 -11.73 4.09 -6.47
CA GLU A 441 -11.07 4.21 -5.16
C GLU A 441 -9.98 3.15 -4.94
N CYS A 442 -9.02 3.47 -4.08
CA CYS A 442 -7.92 2.59 -3.69
C CYS A 442 -8.36 1.52 -2.67
N LEU A 443 -9.36 0.71 -3.01
CA LEU A 443 -9.93 -0.32 -2.14
C LEU A 443 -9.34 -1.71 -2.38
N ALA A 444 -8.81 -2.33 -1.31
CA ALA A 444 -8.35 -3.72 -1.35
C ALA A 444 -9.49 -4.72 -1.58
N VAL A 445 -10.69 -4.42 -1.09
CA VAL A 445 -11.86 -5.30 -1.17
C VAL A 445 -12.78 -4.85 -2.29
N ARG A 446 -13.28 -5.80 -3.09
CA ARG A 446 -14.43 -5.55 -3.97
C ARG A 446 -15.65 -5.29 -3.08
N VAL A 447 -16.11 -4.05 -3.05
CA VAL A 447 -17.40 -3.70 -2.46
C VAL A 447 -18.49 -4.01 -3.49
N ALA A 448 -19.58 -4.64 -3.04
CA ALA A 448 -20.66 -5.13 -3.91
C ALA A 448 -21.26 -4.04 -4.82
N TRP A 449 -21.17 -2.77 -4.42
CA TRP A 449 -21.64 -1.61 -5.18
C TRP A 449 -20.61 -0.95 -6.09
N LEU A 450 -19.36 -1.43 -6.11
CA LEU A 450 -18.34 -1.01 -7.09
C LEU A 450 -18.21 -2.07 -8.18
N GLY A 451 -18.16 -1.59 -9.42
CA GLY A 451 -18.06 -2.40 -10.61
C GLY A 451 -18.08 -1.54 -11.85
N ASP A 452 -17.57 -2.07 -12.96
CA ASP A 452 -17.76 -1.47 -14.27
C ASP A 452 -18.41 -2.47 -15.23
N LEU A 453 -19.12 -1.93 -16.21
CA LEU A 453 -19.39 -2.57 -17.50
C LEU A 453 -18.48 -1.90 -18.53
N ARG A 454 -17.66 -2.70 -19.21
CA ARG A 454 -16.76 -2.25 -20.29
C ARG A 454 -17.20 -2.84 -21.61
N LEU A 455 -17.33 -1.99 -22.62
CA LEU A 455 -17.67 -2.37 -23.99
C LEU A 455 -16.49 -2.04 -24.91
N VAL A 456 -16.04 -3.02 -25.67
CA VAL A 456 -14.95 -2.91 -26.64
C VAL A 456 -15.37 -3.50 -27.98
N ARG A 457 -14.90 -2.91 -29.10
CA ARG A 457 -15.08 -3.48 -30.44
C ARG A 457 -13.88 -4.35 -30.80
N ASP A 458 -14.17 -5.58 -31.22
CA ASP A 458 -13.21 -6.47 -31.86
C ASP A 458 -13.69 -6.76 -33.29
N GLY A 459 -13.25 -5.91 -34.22
CA GLY A 459 -13.75 -5.87 -35.59
C GLY A 459 -15.23 -5.50 -35.63
N LYS A 460 -16.09 -6.45 -36.02
CA LYS A 460 -17.56 -6.28 -36.03
C LYS A 460 -18.24 -6.76 -34.74
N ARG A 461 -17.48 -7.37 -33.83
CA ARG A 461 -18.00 -7.95 -32.59
C ARG A 461 -17.94 -6.92 -31.47
N VAL A 462 -18.96 -6.89 -30.63
CA VAL A 462 -18.93 -6.15 -29.35
C VAL A 462 -18.65 -7.16 -28.25
N ILE A 463 -17.62 -6.90 -27.46
CA ILE A 463 -17.25 -7.66 -26.28
C ILE A 463 -17.61 -6.81 -25.06
N ALA A 464 -18.44 -7.35 -24.19
CA ALA A 464 -18.72 -6.76 -22.89
C ALA A 464 -17.89 -7.48 -21.82
N ARG A 465 -17.33 -6.72 -20.88
CA ARG A 465 -16.75 -7.24 -19.65
C ARG A 465 -17.43 -6.56 -18.47
N VAL A 466 -17.92 -7.33 -17.51
CA VAL A 466 -18.62 -6.80 -16.35
C VAL A 466 -18.14 -7.45 -15.05
N TRP A 467 -18.08 -6.66 -13.99
CA TRP A 467 -17.82 -7.14 -12.64
C TRP A 467 -18.49 -6.26 -11.59
N GLY A 468 -18.57 -6.77 -10.36
CA GLY A 468 -19.24 -6.11 -9.24
C GLY A 468 -20.73 -6.44 -9.21
N ASP A 469 -21.24 -6.83 -8.05
CA ASP A 469 -22.55 -7.49 -7.94
C ASP A 469 -23.69 -6.63 -8.50
N MET A 470 -23.69 -5.34 -8.19
CA MET A 470 -24.70 -4.41 -8.70
C MET A 470 -24.63 -4.25 -10.22
N MET A 471 -23.43 -4.17 -10.80
CA MET A 471 -23.27 -4.02 -12.26
C MET A 471 -23.62 -5.31 -12.99
N ILE A 472 -23.23 -6.46 -12.44
CA ILE A 472 -23.62 -7.77 -12.98
C ILE A 472 -25.15 -7.89 -12.98
N GLN A 473 -25.80 -7.54 -11.88
CA GLN A 473 -27.27 -7.57 -11.81
C GLN A 473 -27.91 -6.60 -12.81
N GLY A 474 -27.39 -5.37 -12.91
CA GLY A 474 -27.86 -4.40 -13.90
C GLY A 474 -27.77 -4.95 -15.33
N VAL A 475 -26.66 -5.62 -15.69
CA VAL A 475 -26.50 -6.27 -17.00
C VAL A 475 -27.48 -7.42 -17.18
N ILE A 476 -27.75 -8.24 -16.17
CA ILE A 476 -28.77 -9.30 -16.24
C ILE A 476 -30.14 -8.71 -16.58
N ASP A 477 -30.51 -7.63 -15.88
CA ASP A 477 -31.84 -7.03 -15.98
C ASP A 477 -32.04 -6.27 -17.31
N SER A 478 -30.95 -5.79 -17.91
CA SER A 478 -30.98 -4.94 -19.10
C SER A 478 -30.20 -5.46 -20.31
N LEU A 479 -29.88 -6.77 -20.34
CA LEU A 479 -29.12 -7.38 -21.44
C LEU A 479 -29.77 -7.14 -22.81
N ASP A 480 -31.10 -7.04 -22.84
CA ASP A 480 -31.90 -6.82 -24.03
C ASP A 480 -31.72 -5.41 -24.65
N GLU A 481 -31.25 -4.46 -23.85
CA GLU A 481 -31.10 -3.03 -24.19
C GLU A 481 -29.64 -2.65 -24.49
N LEU A 482 -28.68 -3.52 -24.15
CA LEU A 482 -27.28 -3.33 -24.51
C LEU A 482 -27.07 -3.47 -26.03
N PRO A 483 -25.99 -2.88 -26.58
CA PRO A 483 -25.58 -3.14 -27.95
C PRO A 483 -25.47 -4.66 -28.23
N PRO A 484 -25.73 -5.14 -29.45
CA PRO A 484 -25.65 -6.57 -29.77
C PRO A 484 -24.28 -7.17 -29.41
N LEU A 485 -24.24 -7.95 -28.32
CA LEU A 485 -23.02 -8.53 -27.79
C LEU A 485 -22.68 -9.84 -28.49
N ALA A 486 -21.41 -10.03 -28.83
CA ALA A 486 -20.89 -11.33 -29.24
C ALA A 486 -20.49 -12.18 -28.02
N VAL A 487 -19.80 -11.54 -27.07
CA VAL A 487 -19.25 -12.17 -25.86
C VAL A 487 -19.51 -11.27 -24.66
N LEU A 488 -19.95 -11.86 -23.55
CA LEU A 488 -20.07 -11.26 -22.23
C LEU A 488 -19.13 -11.99 -21.26
N ILE A 489 -18.03 -11.33 -20.90
CA ILE A 489 -17.08 -11.80 -19.90
C ILE A 489 -17.54 -11.28 -18.53
N VAL A 490 -17.74 -12.19 -17.58
CA VAL A 490 -18.24 -11.85 -16.25
C VAL A 490 -17.24 -12.28 -15.20
N GLU A 491 -16.69 -11.33 -14.45
CA GLU A 491 -15.69 -11.61 -13.42
C GLU A 491 -16.30 -11.60 -12.01
N GLY A 492 -16.30 -12.76 -11.36
CA GLY A 492 -16.72 -12.91 -9.96
C GLY A 492 -18.22 -12.91 -9.75
N ALA A 493 -18.99 -13.49 -10.67
CA ALA A 493 -20.43 -13.70 -10.47
C ALA A 493 -20.69 -14.68 -9.32
N SER A 494 -21.74 -14.43 -8.54
CA SER A 494 -22.31 -15.43 -7.64
C SER A 494 -23.00 -16.55 -8.42
N ALA A 495 -23.13 -17.74 -7.84
CA ALA A 495 -23.83 -18.87 -8.47
C ALA A 495 -25.28 -18.53 -8.90
N ALA A 496 -25.95 -17.64 -8.16
CA ALA A 496 -27.28 -17.15 -8.51
C ALA A 496 -27.25 -16.28 -9.79
N GLN A 497 -26.31 -15.33 -9.85
CA GLN A 497 -26.10 -14.48 -11.02
C GLN A 497 -25.66 -15.29 -12.24
N GLU A 498 -24.77 -16.28 -12.08
CA GLU A 498 -24.34 -17.16 -13.17
C GLU A 498 -25.54 -17.84 -13.85
N LYS A 499 -26.46 -18.40 -13.05
CA LYS A 499 -27.67 -19.05 -13.57
C LYS A 499 -28.57 -18.07 -14.34
N GLN A 500 -28.75 -16.86 -13.80
CA GLN A 500 -29.53 -15.81 -14.44
C GLN A 500 -28.88 -15.33 -15.75
N LEU A 501 -27.57 -15.09 -15.75
CA LEU A 501 -26.78 -14.69 -16.91
C LEU A 501 -26.85 -15.71 -18.04
N VAL A 502 -26.63 -17.00 -17.75
CA VAL A 502 -26.71 -18.07 -18.75
C VAL A 502 -28.10 -18.11 -19.38
N THR A 503 -29.15 -17.90 -18.58
CA THR A 503 -30.54 -17.87 -19.06
C THR A 503 -30.79 -16.66 -19.98
N ALA A 504 -30.42 -15.45 -19.53
CA ALA A 504 -30.57 -14.22 -20.28
C ALA A 504 -29.76 -14.23 -21.59
N ALA A 505 -28.51 -14.67 -21.53
CA ALA A 505 -27.61 -14.73 -22.68
C ALA A 505 -28.05 -15.76 -23.73
N LYS A 506 -28.61 -16.91 -23.31
CA LYS A 506 -29.19 -17.90 -24.23
C LYS A 506 -30.34 -17.33 -25.05
N LYS A 507 -31.21 -16.50 -24.44
CA LYS A 507 -32.30 -15.80 -25.14
C LYS A 507 -31.76 -14.86 -26.23
N LYS A 508 -30.60 -14.25 -25.99
CA LYS A 508 -29.96 -13.28 -26.91
C LYS A 508 -28.87 -13.84 -27.81
N LYS A 509 -28.56 -15.14 -27.69
CA LYS A 509 -27.46 -15.81 -28.41
C LYS A 509 -26.10 -15.14 -28.14
N VAL A 510 -25.89 -14.67 -26.90
CA VAL A 510 -24.61 -14.09 -26.45
C VAL A 510 -23.78 -15.20 -25.81
N ALA A 511 -22.49 -15.30 -26.16
CA ALA A 511 -21.58 -16.21 -25.46
C ALA A 511 -21.21 -15.63 -24.09
N VAL A 512 -21.27 -16.44 -23.03
CA VAL A 512 -20.90 -16.01 -21.67
C VAL A 512 -19.63 -16.72 -21.24
N GLU A 513 -18.65 -15.94 -20.80
CA GLU A 513 -17.41 -16.44 -20.22
C GLU A 513 -17.37 -16.03 -18.74
N LEU A 514 -17.49 -17.02 -17.86
CA LEU A 514 -17.41 -16.82 -16.42
C LEU A 514 -15.95 -16.91 -15.98
N GLN A 515 -15.47 -15.88 -15.30
CA GLN A 515 -14.12 -15.80 -14.77
C GLN A 515 -14.16 -15.59 -13.26
N PRO A 516 -13.18 -16.11 -12.51
CA PRO A 516 -13.04 -15.76 -11.11
C PRO A 516 -12.83 -14.25 -10.95
N ALA A 517 -13.23 -13.71 -9.81
CA ALA A 517 -12.99 -12.30 -9.52
C ALA A 517 -11.49 -12.00 -9.60
N ARG A 518 -11.10 -11.01 -10.41
CA ARG A 518 -9.72 -10.58 -10.47
C ARG A 518 -9.29 -10.07 -9.09
N ARG A 519 -8.27 -10.69 -8.52
CA ARG A 519 -7.73 -10.29 -7.22
C ARG A 519 -7.08 -8.91 -7.35
N ARG A 520 -7.44 -8.02 -6.43
CA ARG A 520 -6.82 -6.70 -6.26
C ARG A 520 -5.66 -6.86 -5.29
N THR A 521 -4.43 -6.66 -5.75
CA THR A 521 -3.23 -6.78 -4.93
C THR A 521 -2.50 -5.45 -4.79
N GLY A 522 -1.68 -5.34 -3.75
CA GLY A 522 -0.85 -4.17 -3.52
C GLY A 522 -1.59 -2.98 -2.92
N TYR A 523 -2.80 -3.17 -2.39
CA TYR A 523 -3.59 -2.11 -1.79
C TYR A 523 -3.29 -1.96 -0.30
N LEU A 524 -3.12 -0.72 0.13
CA LEU A 524 -2.93 -0.33 1.52
C LEU A 524 -4.06 0.60 1.94
N THR A 525 -4.67 0.30 3.09
CA THR A 525 -5.61 1.20 3.77
C THR A 525 -5.02 1.54 5.14
N ILE A 526 -4.86 2.83 5.41
CA ILE A 526 -4.34 3.33 6.67
C ILE A 526 -5.54 3.56 7.60
N LYS A 527 -5.57 2.83 8.72
CA LYS A 527 -6.50 3.12 9.81
C LYS A 527 -5.92 4.32 10.57
N ARG A 528 -6.61 5.44 10.55
CA ARG A 528 -6.26 6.64 11.32
C ARG A 528 -7.21 6.81 12.49
#